data_AF-A0A502DJ19-F1
#
_entry.id   AF-A0A502DJ19-F1
#
_cell.length_a   1.000
_cell.length_b   1.000
_cell.length_c   1.000
_cell.angle_alpha   90.00
_cell.angle_beta   90.00
_cell.angle_gamma   90.00
#
_symmetry.space_group_name_H-M   'P 1'
#
loop_
_entity.id
_entity.type
_entity.pdbx_description
1 polymer ?
#
loop_
_entity_poly.entity_id
_entity_poly.type
_entity_poly.pdbx_seq_one_letter_code
_entity_poly.pdbx_strand_id
1 'polypeptide(L)'
;MTAADRVVVVVGPPLSGVSAVIAGLHMKLPEVTLVEADALALERAPDAVLAVVSAVAPVTRSDWTLVEQAAGRSNLVVGVVSKTDAHRGWRDVMEADRTLVAGWDERAAGMSWVGVAAAPDLGDPRLDELVVLLRERFADPDLHRRSQLWSIPCRPRSEQVRRRPPIPAAPGAVVMKSVLQRTRLRLLRFVRDRCSALRGELRDIAAAVPVGGSADFEALVLVKVDRFVLDLDEEVDRAVDVAAATLRLDRRAAIRAELAMRDGPPDVSRSAASSRGLEGRLMAVLGVGFGLGIALAASRLLAGVAPGLSVAGLAAGAAAGLTLMVWVVRARGLLHERALLDRWVAEVAAALRWHGEAVIAERLLAAESAWAQLDSGRASATNSVDPRWTREYVTDQYDW
;
A
#
# COMPACT_ATOMS: atom_id res chain seq x y z
N MET A 1 -9.73 -17.21 44.69
CA MET A 1 -8.72 -17.29 43.61
C MET A 1 -9.10 -16.28 42.56
N THR A 2 -8.43 -15.14 42.58
CA THR A 2 -8.69 -13.96 41.74
C THR A 2 -8.53 -14.29 40.26
N ALA A 3 -9.45 -13.80 39.43
CA ALA A 3 -9.52 -14.01 37.99
C ALA A 3 -8.14 -13.79 37.36
N ALA A 4 -7.54 -14.87 36.86
CA ALA A 4 -6.27 -14.78 36.15
C ALA A 4 -6.49 -13.94 34.89
N ASP A 5 -5.67 -12.92 34.70
CA ASP A 5 -5.62 -12.07 33.50
C ASP A 5 -5.38 -12.96 32.27
N ARG A 6 -6.45 -13.23 31.52
CA ARG A 6 -6.43 -14.10 30.33
C ARG A 6 -6.13 -13.25 29.12
N VAL A 7 -5.16 -13.69 28.32
CA VAL A 7 -4.71 -12.94 27.14
C VAL A 7 -5.22 -13.62 25.87
N VAL A 8 -5.98 -12.87 25.07
CA VAL A 8 -6.49 -13.32 23.77
C VAL A 8 -5.92 -12.43 22.69
N VAL A 9 -5.24 -13.05 21.73
CA VAL A 9 -4.68 -12.34 20.58
C VAL A 9 -5.66 -12.42 19.43
N VAL A 10 -5.94 -11.28 18.81
CA VAL A 10 -6.79 -11.18 17.62
C VAL A 10 -5.92 -10.85 16.42
N VAL A 11 -5.93 -11.72 15.42
CA VAL A 11 -5.10 -11.62 14.21
C VAL A 11 -5.99 -11.78 12.99
N GLY A 12 -5.74 -10.98 11.96
CA GLY A 12 -6.45 -11.12 10.70
C GLY A 12 -5.80 -10.30 9.59
N PRO A 13 -6.15 -10.56 8.32
CA PRO A 13 -5.68 -9.78 7.19
C PRO A 13 -6.08 -8.30 7.30
N PRO A 14 -5.40 -7.38 6.60
CA PRO A 14 -5.85 -5.99 6.53
C PRO A 14 -7.32 -5.90 6.11
N LEU A 15 -8.08 -5.02 6.77
CA LEU A 15 -9.52 -4.81 6.51
C LEU A 15 -10.43 -6.01 6.81
N SER A 16 -9.94 -7.05 7.48
CA SER A 16 -10.77 -8.17 7.96
C SER A 16 -11.68 -7.82 9.14
N GLY A 17 -11.58 -6.61 9.69
CA GLY A 17 -12.44 -6.15 10.79
C GLY A 17 -11.95 -6.52 12.19
N VAL A 18 -10.66 -6.84 12.35
CA VAL A 18 -10.01 -7.14 13.65
C VAL A 18 -10.35 -6.09 14.72
N SER A 19 -10.13 -4.81 14.44
CA SER A 19 -10.35 -3.75 15.43
C SER A 19 -11.83 -3.64 15.87
N ALA A 20 -12.77 -3.92 14.96
CA ALA A 20 -14.21 -3.95 15.29
C ALA A 20 -14.55 -5.16 16.19
N VAL A 21 -13.97 -6.32 15.91
CA VAL A 21 -14.12 -7.53 16.75
C VAL A 21 -13.52 -7.30 18.15
N ILE A 22 -12.35 -6.68 18.25
CA ILE A 22 -11.73 -6.32 19.53
C ILE A 22 -12.64 -5.39 20.33
N ALA A 23 -13.11 -4.30 19.71
CA ALA A 23 -13.98 -3.33 20.37
C ALA A 23 -15.28 -3.98 20.89
N GLY A 24 -15.91 -4.81 20.07
CA GLY A 24 -17.15 -5.50 20.46
C GLY A 24 -16.94 -6.58 21.54
N LEU A 25 -15.81 -7.30 21.51
CA LEU A 25 -15.47 -8.29 22.54
C LEU A 25 -15.12 -7.63 23.87
N HIS A 26 -14.41 -6.49 23.84
CA HIS A 26 -14.05 -5.76 25.06
C HIS A 26 -15.29 -5.36 25.89
N MET A 27 -16.39 -5.00 25.22
CA MET A 27 -17.65 -4.68 25.88
C MET A 27 -18.35 -5.90 26.52
N LYS A 28 -18.19 -7.10 25.97
CA LYS A 28 -18.90 -8.32 26.41
C LYS A 28 -18.05 -9.23 27.32
N LEU A 29 -16.72 -9.06 27.29
CA LEU A 29 -15.72 -9.81 28.06
C LEU A 29 -14.67 -8.85 28.67
N PRO A 30 -15.06 -7.94 29.58
CA PRO A 30 -14.12 -7.02 30.21
C PRO A 30 -13.03 -7.71 31.05
N GLU A 31 -13.24 -8.98 31.42
CA GLU A 31 -12.31 -9.81 32.17
C GLU A 31 -11.15 -10.39 31.33
N VAL A 32 -11.14 -10.19 30.00
CA VAL A 32 -10.15 -10.73 29.07
C VAL A 32 -9.33 -9.59 28.45
N THR A 33 -8.00 -9.72 28.51
CA THR A 33 -7.08 -8.80 27.84
C THR A 33 -6.97 -9.15 26.36
N LEU A 34 -7.53 -8.29 25.51
CA LEU A 34 -7.55 -8.44 24.05
C LEU A 34 -6.39 -7.66 23.43
N VAL A 35 -5.58 -8.31 22.59
CA VAL A 35 -4.40 -7.70 21.96
C VAL A 35 -4.46 -7.89 20.44
N GLU A 36 -4.35 -6.79 19.69
CA GLU A 36 -4.16 -6.81 18.23
C GLU A 36 -2.70 -7.14 17.90
N ALA A 37 -2.46 -7.96 16.88
CA ALA A 37 -1.20 -8.68 16.69
C ALA A 37 0.09 -7.81 16.73
N ASP A 38 0.88 -8.00 17.80
CA ASP A 38 2.21 -8.62 17.75
C ASP A 38 2.31 -9.66 18.89
N ALA A 39 1.97 -10.92 18.57
CA ALA A 39 2.05 -12.01 19.55
C ALA A 39 3.49 -12.31 20.00
N LEU A 40 4.50 -11.85 19.26
CA LEU A 40 5.92 -12.02 19.60
C LEU A 40 6.36 -11.03 20.69
N ALA A 41 5.69 -9.88 20.81
CA ALA A 41 5.90 -8.91 21.88
C ALA A 41 5.30 -9.34 23.23
N LEU A 42 4.41 -10.34 23.25
CA LEU A 42 3.84 -10.86 24.49
C LEU A 42 4.86 -11.71 25.24
N GLU A 43 5.17 -11.31 26.48
CA GLU A 43 6.04 -12.03 27.42
C GLU A 43 5.45 -13.40 27.84
N ARG A 44 4.13 -13.58 27.69
CA ARG A 44 3.40 -14.81 28.01
C ARG A 44 2.73 -15.40 26.76
N ALA A 45 2.60 -16.72 26.71
CA ALA A 45 1.82 -17.40 25.67
C ALA A 45 0.32 -17.02 25.77
N PRO A 46 -0.35 -16.68 24.66
CA PRO A 46 -1.76 -16.33 24.69
C PRO A 46 -2.63 -17.54 25.02
N ASP A 47 -3.70 -17.32 25.77
CA ASP A 47 -4.66 -18.35 26.17
C ASP A 47 -5.61 -18.71 25.01
N ALA A 48 -5.83 -17.79 24.05
CA ALA A 48 -6.50 -18.06 22.79
C ALA A 48 -6.02 -17.15 21.65
N VAL A 49 -6.17 -17.62 20.42
CA VAL A 49 -5.94 -16.85 19.19
C VAL A 49 -7.24 -16.81 18.38
N LEU A 50 -7.71 -15.60 18.08
CA LEU A 50 -8.85 -15.37 17.20
C LEU A 50 -8.34 -15.01 15.80
N ALA A 51 -8.59 -15.90 14.83
CA ALA A 51 -8.25 -15.70 13.43
C ALA A 51 -9.42 -15.03 12.70
N VAL A 52 -9.37 -13.71 12.56
CA VAL A 52 -10.44 -12.92 11.93
C VAL A 52 -10.23 -12.84 10.42
N VAL A 53 -11.18 -13.35 9.65
CA VAL A 53 -11.22 -13.29 8.18
C VAL A 53 -12.52 -12.64 7.73
N SER A 54 -12.53 -12.03 6.54
CA SER A 54 -13.70 -11.30 6.04
C SER A 54 -14.64 -12.21 5.27
N ALA A 55 -15.96 -12.11 5.47
CA ALA A 55 -16.97 -12.81 4.67
C ALA A 55 -17.01 -12.40 3.17
N VAL A 56 -16.19 -11.43 2.76
CA VAL A 56 -16.10 -10.94 1.37
C VAL A 56 -15.59 -12.03 0.43
N ALA A 57 -14.57 -12.80 0.84
CA ALA A 57 -13.91 -13.78 -0.01
C ALA A 57 -13.12 -14.79 0.85
N PRO A 58 -12.89 -16.01 0.33
CA PRO A 58 -12.07 -16.99 1.03
C PRO A 58 -10.65 -16.50 1.32
N VAL A 59 -10.08 -16.97 2.42
CA VAL A 59 -8.74 -16.64 2.89
C VAL A 59 -7.68 -17.15 1.92
N THR A 60 -6.60 -16.38 1.75
CA THR A 60 -5.45 -16.77 0.94
C THR A 60 -4.34 -17.38 1.79
N ARG A 61 -3.42 -18.15 1.17
CA ARG A 61 -2.28 -18.75 1.89
C ARG A 61 -1.37 -17.70 2.53
N SER A 62 -1.14 -16.57 1.84
CA SER A 62 -0.34 -15.45 2.36
C SER A 62 -0.98 -14.82 3.60
N ASP A 63 -2.30 -14.67 3.60
CA ASP A 63 -3.06 -14.09 4.70
C ASP A 63 -3.06 -15.00 5.94
N TRP A 64 -3.14 -16.32 5.73
CA TRP A 64 -3.12 -17.31 6.80
C TRP A 64 -1.77 -17.44 7.51
N THR A 65 -0.67 -17.07 6.84
CA THR A 65 0.68 -17.15 7.41
C THR A 65 0.82 -16.28 8.68
N LEU A 66 0.10 -15.17 8.77
CA LEU A 66 0.06 -14.30 9.96
C LEU A 66 -0.62 -15.00 11.14
N VAL A 67 -1.68 -15.76 10.87
CA VAL A 67 -2.41 -16.54 11.87
C VAL A 67 -1.56 -17.71 12.38
N GLU A 68 -0.84 -18.41 11.50
CA GLU A 68 0.04 -19.53 11.88
C GLU A 68 1.13 -19.11 12.88
N GLN A 69 1.69 -17.92 12.70
CA GLN A 69 2.72 -17.38 13.60
C GLN A 69 2.18 -17.15 15.02
N ALA A 70 0.95 -16.64 15.14
CA ALA A 70 0.31 -16.43 16.44
C ALA A 70 -0.21 -17.74 17.05
N ALA A 71 -0.82 -18.61 16.23
CA ALA A 71 -1.34 -19.91 16.61
C ALA A 71 -0.23 -20.85 17.12
N GLY A 72 1.01 -20.71 16.64
CA GLY A 72 2.16 -21.51 17.11
C GLY A 72 2.46 -21.39 18.61
N ARG A 73 1.91 -20.38 19.30
CA ARG A 73 2.09 -20.14 20.74
C ARG A 73 0.83 -20.38 21.58
N SER A 74 -0.29 -20.80 20.97
CA SER A 74 -1.57 -21.05 21.65
C SER A 74 -2.10 -22.45 21.35
N ASN A 75 -2.79 -23.04 22.33
CA ASN A 75 -3.49 -24.31 22.16
C ASN A 75 -4.95 -24.15 21.71
N LEU A 76 -5.46 -22.91 21.71
CA LEU A 76 -6.82 -22.60 21.27
C LEU A 76 -6.75 -21.58 20.13
N VAL A 77 -7.23 -22.00 18.96
CA VAL A 77 -7.40 -21.15 17.79
C VAL A 77 -8.87 -21.22 17.38
N VAL A 78 -9.50 -20.06 17.16
CA VAL A 78 -10.91 -19.95 16.74
C VAL A 78 -11.00 -19.08 15.50
N GLY A 79 -11.67 -19.60 14.47
CA GLY A 79 -11.88 -18.92 13.20
C GLY A 79 -13.07 -18.01 13.30
N VAL A 80 -12.89 -16.76 12.91
CA VAL A 80 -13.91 -15.72 13.05
C VAL A 80 -14.15 -15.11 11.69
N VAL A 81 -15.29 -15.42 11.07
CA VAL A 81 -15.70 -14.81 9.79
C VAL A 81 -16.48 -13.54 10.09
N SER A 82 -15.90 -12.38 9.81
CA SER A 82 -16.50 -11.07 10.07
C SER A 82 -17.36 -10.58 8.90
N LYS A 83 -18.11 -9.49 9.12
CA LYS A 83 -18.98 -8.84 8.09
C LYS A 83 -20.09 -9.76 7.56
N THR A 84 -20.56 -10.68 8.39
CA THR A 84 -21.66 -11.61 8.04
C THR A 84 -23.01 -10.92 7.83
N ASP A 85 -23.14 -9.68 8.31
CA ASP A 85 -24.26 -8.78 8.06
C ASP A 85 -24.30 -8.26 6.61
N ALA A 86 -23.14 -7.97 6.02
CA ALA A 86 -23.03 -7.45 4.66
C ALA A 86 -23.07 -8.55 3.57
N HIS A 87 -22.71 -9.78 3.91
CA HIS A 87 -22.52 -10.85 2.93
C HIS A 87 -23.40 -12.07 3.22
N ARG A 88 -24.49 -12.26 2.47
CA ARG A 88 -25.45 -13.37 2.67
C ARG A 88 -24.84 -14.77 2.47
N GLY A 89 -23.82 -14.89 1.62
CA GLY A 89 -23.10 -16.13 1.32
C GLY A 89 -21.94 -16.46 2.29
N TRP A 90 -21.86 -15.82 3.44
CA TRP A 90 -20.74 -15.97 4.37
C TRP A 90 -20.52 -17.41 4.87
N ARG A 91 -21.58 -18.24 4.90
CA ARG A 91 -21.47 -19.65 5.30
C ARG A 91 -20.70 -20.49 4.28
N ASP A 92 -20.88 -20.20 2.99
CA ASP A 92 -20.14 -20.87 1.92
C ASP A 92 -18.66 -20.45 1.96
N VAL A 93 -18.39 -19.18 2.25
CA VAL A 93 -17.02 -18.66 2.45
C VAL A 93 -16.37 -19.32 3.67
N MET A 94 -17.10 -19.43 4.80
CA MET A 94 -16.61 -20.10 6.00
C MET A 94 -16.26 -21.58 5.77
N GLU A 95 -17.08 -22.29 4.99
CA GLU A 95 -16.82 -23.70 4.67
C GLU A 95 -15.62 -23.85 3.71
N ALA A 96 -15.48 -22.94 2.75
CA ALA A 96 -14.30 -22.87 1.89
C ALA A 96 -13.03 -22.57 2.71
N ASP A 97 -13.09 -21.63 3.65
CA ASP A 97 -11.98 -21.28 4.54
C ASP A 97 -11.59 -22.48 5.41
N ARG A 98 -12.58 -23.16 6.02
CA ARG A 98 -12.34 -24.37 6.80
C ARG A 98 -11.61 -25.44 6.00
N THR A 99 -12.04 -25.66 4.75
CA THR A 99 -11.44 -26.65 3.86
C THR A 99 -10.01 -26.28 3.46
N LEU A 100 -9.80 -25.03 3.07
CA LEU A 100 -8.48 -24.51 2.67
C LEU A 100 -7.48 -24.58 3.83
N VAL A 101 -7.91 -24.11 5.00
CA VAL A 101 -7.09 -24.06 6.21
C VAL A 101 -6.74 -25.46 6.73
N ALA A 102 -7.69 -26.40 6.72
CA ALA A 102 -7.43 -27.80 7.07
C ALA A 102 -6.40 -28.45 6.11
N GLY A 103 -6.38 -28.03 4.85
CA GLY A 103 -5.38 -28.46 3.87
C GLY A 103 -3.99 -27.84 4.06
N TRP A 104 -3.88 -26.75 4.84
CA TRP A 104 -2.61 -26.06 5.09
C TRP A 104 -2.00 -26.36 6.45
N ASP A 105 -2.83 -26.52 7.49
CA ASP A 105 -2.41 -26.86 8.85
C ASP A 105 -3.33 -27.94 9.42
N GLU A 106 -2.79 -29.15 9.62
CA GLU A 106 -3.53 -30.27 10.23
C GLU A 106 -4.09 -29.93 11.61
N ARG A 107 -3.44 -29.01 12.36
CA ARG A 107 -3.94 -28.55 13.66
C ARG A 107 -5.19 -27.68 13.53
N ALA A 108 -5.35 -27.01 12.39
CA ALA A 108 -6.50 -26.17 12.11
C ALA A 108 -7.70 -26.97 11.55
N ALA A 109 -7.53 -28.27 11.25
CA ALA A 109 -8.63 -29.14 10.84
C ALA A 109 -9.69 -29.33 11.95
N GLY A 110 -9.29 -29.27 13.23
CA GLY A 110 -10.18 -29.34 14.40
C GLY A 110 -10.69 -27.99 14.90
N MET A 111 -10.39 -26.90 14.19
CA MET A 111 -10.70 -25.53 14.60
C MET A 111 -12.20 -25.25 14.57
N SER A 112 -12.67 -24.52 15.58
CA SER A 112 -14.04 -24.01 15.61
C SER A 112 -14.12 -22.72 14.79
N TRP A 113 -15.17 -22.59 13.97
CA TRP A 113 -15.41 -21.41 13.12
C TRP A 113 -16.75 -20.78 13.50
N VAL A 114 -16.77 -19.45 13.66
CA VAL A 114 -17.96 -18.68 14.05
C VAL A 114 -18.09 -17.45 13.14
N GLY A 115 -19.32 -17.17 12.70
CA GLY A 115 -19.65 -15.95 11.98
C GLY A 115 -19.97 -14.81 12.94
N VAL A 116 -19.42 -13.62 12.70
CA VAL A 116 -19.64 -12.44 13.54
C VAL A 116 -20.02 -11.21 12.72
N ALA A 117 -20.78 -10.32 13.35
CA ALA A 117 -21.05 -8.97 12.87
C ALA A 117 -20.72 -8.01 14.00
N ALA A 118 -19.45 -7.59 14.08
CA ALA A 118 -18.96 -6.81 15.21
C ALA A 118 -19.37 -5.32 15.16
N ALA A 119 -19.54 -4.78 13.95
CA ALA A 119 -19.99 -3.41 13.72
C ALA A 119 -20.88 -3.37 12.47
N PRO A 120 -22.11 -3.91 12.54
CA PRO A 120 -23.02 -3.92 11.39
C PRO A 120 -23.52 -2.50 11.08
N ASP A 121 -23.74 -2.21 9.80
CA ASP A 121 -24.34 -0.94 9.37
C ASP A 121 -25.81 -0.81 9.82
N LEU A 122 -26.48 -1.96 10.02
CA LEU A 122 -27.87 -2.08 10.44
C LEU A 122 -28.02 -3.18 11.50
N GLY A 123 -28.57 -2.82 12.67
CA GLY A 123 -28.84 -3.73 13.78
C GLY A 123 -27.76 -3.75 14.86
N ASP A 124 -27.94 -4.63 15.85
CA ASP A 124 -27.01 -4.75 16.98
C ASP A 124 -25.81 -5.64 16.65
N PRO A 125 -24.62 -5.38 17.24
CA PRO A 125 -23.46 -6.25 17.12
C PRO A 125 -23.75 -7.69 17.56
N ARG A 126 -23.48 -8.66 16.66
CA ARG A 126 -23.68 -10.08 16.90
C ARG A 126 -22.34 -10.76 17.15
N LEU A 127 -22.03 -10.95 18.43
CA LEU A 127 -20.83 -11.60 18.94
C LEU A 127 -21.13 -12.71 19.96
N ASP A 128 -22.40 -12.96 20.27
CA ASP A 128 -22.81 -13.80 21.39
C ASP A 128 -22.34 -15.25 21.23
N GLU A 129 -22.39 -15.81 20.03
CA GLU A 129 -21.89 -17.16 19.72
C GLU A 129 -20.38 -17.28 19.97
N LEU A 130 -19.60 -16.26 19.60
CA LEU A 130 -18.16 -16.21 19.86
C LEU A 130 -17.87 -16.08 21.36
N VAL A 131 -18.64 -15.27 22.07
CA VAL A 131 -18.50 -15.08 23.53
C VAL A 131 -18.83 -16.35 24.30
N VAL A 132 -19.92 -17.05 23.92
CA VAL A 132 -20.30 -18.34 24.51
C VAL A 132 -19.18 -19.36 24.27
N LEU A 133 -18.70 -19.49 23.03
CA LEU A 133 -17.63 -20.42 22.70
C LEU A 133 -16.36 -20.14 23.50
N LEU A 134 -15.95 -18.87 23.61
CA LEU A 134 -14.78 -18.50 24.40
C LEU A 134 -14.96 -18.83 25.87
N ARG A 135 -16.11 -18.52 26.47
CA ARG A 135 -16.39 -18.85 27.88
C ARG A 135 -16.37 -20.35 28.15
N GLU A 136 -16.97 -21.15 27.27
CA GLU A 136 -16.98 -22.61 27.37
C GLU A 136 -15.56 -23.18 27.29
N ARG A 137 -14.77 -22.73 26.30
CA ARG A 137 -13.37 -23.17 26.15
C ARG A 137 -12.52 -22.70 27.32
N PHE A 138 -12.79 -21.53 27.86
CA PHE A 138 -12.11 -21.00 29.03
C PHE A 138 -12.47 -21.70 30.34
N ALA A 139 -13.63 -22.33 30.43
CA ALA A 139 -14.03 -23.14 31.56
C ALA A 139 -13.40 -24.55 31.56
N ASP A 140 -12.85 -25.00 30.44
CA ASP A 140 -12.17 -26.30 30.33
C ASP A 140 -10.84 -26.32 31.11
N PRO A 141 -10.74 -27.11 32.20
CA PRO A 141 -9.55 -27.15 33.06
C PRO A 141 -8.30 -27.73 32.36
N ASP A 142 -8.46 -28.51 31.30
CA ASP A 142 -7.32 -29.12 30.59
C ASP A 142 -6.66 -28.16 29.59
N LEU A 143 -7.34 -27.08 29.20
CA LEU A 143 -6.78 -26.00 28.37
C LEU A 143 -5.72 -25.22 29.16
N HIS A 144 -5.98 -24.94 30.44
CA HIS A 144 -5.05 -24.22 31.30
C HIS A 144 -3.81 -25.05 31.67
N ARG A 145 -3.97 -26.35 31.95
CA ARG A 145 -2.86 -27.27 32.26
C ARG A 145 -1.92 -27.48 31.06
N ARG A 146 -2.47 -27.58 29.83
CA ARG A 146 -1.68 -27.74 28.60
C ARG A 146 -1.01 -26.45 28.14
N SER A 147 -1.64 -25.29 28.34
CA SER A 147 -1.05 -23.98 28.04
C SER A 147 0.24 -23.72 28.83
N GLN A 148 0.29 -24.14 30.10
CA GLN A 148 1.48 -23.99 30.94
C GLN A 148 2.62 -24.97 30.59
N LEU A 149 2.33 -26.13 29.99
CA LEU A 149 3.38 -27.12 29.64
C LEU A 149 4.25 -26.70 28.44
N TRP A 150 3.80 -25.73 27.63
CA TRP A 150 4.48 -25.30 26.40
C TRP A 150 5.25 -23.98 26.55
N SER A 151 5.43 -23.49 27.78
CA SER A 151 6.37 -22.39 28.08
C SER A 151 7.85 -22.78 27.90
N ILE A 152 8.13 -24.04 27.53
CA ILE A 152 9.42 -24.50 27.04
C ILE A 152 9.36 -24.43 25.49
N PRO A 153 10.25 -23.69 24.80
CA PRO A 153 10.16 -23.51 23.35
C PRO A 153 10.31 -24.84 22.58
N CYS A 154 9.21 -25.51 22.26
CA CYS A 154 9.21 -26.66 21.35
C CYS A 154 8.91 -26.18 19.92
N ARG A 155 9.94 -26.20 19.09
CA ARG A 155 9.89 -25.89 17.65
C ARG A 155 9.15 -27.03 16.91
N PRO A 156 8.09 -26.76 16.11
CA PRO A 156 7.37 -27.81 15.40
C PRO A 156 8.18 -28.40 14.22
N ARG A 157 7.97 -29.69 13.98
CA ARG A 157 8.81 -30.63 13.21
C ARG A 157 8.41 -30.80 11.74
N SER A 158 7.56 -29.94 11.18
CA SER A 158 6.97 -30.13 9.85
C SER A 158 7.42 -29.05 8.87
N GLU A 159 8.71 -29.03 8.53
CA GLU A 159 9.20 -28.35 7.32
C GLU A 159 10.54 -28.96 6.90
N GLN A 160 10.48 -30.24 6.50
CA GLN A 160 11.63 -30.99 6.04
C GLN A 160 11.55 -31.28 4.54
N VAL A 161 11.34 -30.23 3.74
CA VAL A 161 11.72 -30.23 2.32
C VAL A 161 12.31 -28.85 1.95
N ARG A 162 13.64 -28.84 1.77
CA ARG A 162 14.43 -27.83 1.03
C ARG A 162 14.51 -26.39 1.53
N ARG A 163 14.72 -26.11 2.83
CA ARG A 163 15.52 -24.92 3.20
C ARG A 163 16.50 -25.23 4.32
N ARG A 164 17.77 -24.99 4.02
CA ARG A 164 18.88 -24.90 4.98
C ARG A 164 18.41 -23.94 6.12
N PRO A 165 18.61 -24.26 7.41
CA PRO A 165 18.13 -23.40 8.49
C PRO A 165 18.67 -21.98 8.30
N PRO A 166 17.87 -20.91 8.45
CA PRO A 166 18.41 -19.57 8.52
C PRO A 166 19.32 -19.55 9.74
N ILE A 167 20.61 -19.33 9.50
CA ILE A 167 21.56 -18.91 10.53
C ILE A 167 20.86 -17.75 11.26
N PRO A 168 20.76 -17.78 12.61
CA PRO A 168 20.17 -16.66 13.34
C PRO A 168 20.83 -15.39 12.83
N ALA A 169 20.01 -14.51 12.24
CA ALA A 169 20.52 -13.29 11.63
C ALA A 169 21.31 -12.57 12.74
N ALA A 170 22.59 -12.26 12.47
CA ALA A 170 23.41 -11.57 13.45
C ALA A 170 22.62 -10.34 13.95
N PRO A 171 22.75 -9.92 15.22
CA PRO A 171 22.05 -8.75 15.74
C PRO A 171 22.11 -7.52 14.80
N GLY A 172 23.18 -7.39 14.02
CA GLY A 172 23.33 -6.39 12.95
C GLY A 172 22.32 -6.49 11.80
N ALA A 173 21.89 -7.68 11.38
CA ALA A 173 20.93 -7.89 10.29
C ALA A 173 19.49 -7.47 10.66
N VAL A 174 19.09 -7.60 11.91
CA VAL A 174 17.78 -7.10 12.39
C VAL A 174 17.79 -5.58 12.45
N VAL A 175 18.86 -4.98 13.00
CA VAL A 175 19.04 -3.53 13.04
C VAL A 175 19.10 -2.95 11.62
N MET A 176 19.86 -3.57 10.72
CA MET A 176 19.93 -3.25 9.30
C MET A 176 18.54 -3.15 8.66
N LYS A 177 17.74 -4.21 8.77
CA LYS A 177 16.38 -4.24 8.20
C LYS A 177 15.51 -3.14 8.78
N SER A 178 15.56 -2.91 10.10
CA SER A 178 14.77 -1.85 10.74
C SER A 178 15.15 -0.44 10.23
N VAL A 179 16.43 -0.18 10.00
CA VAL A 179 16.93 1.09 9.44
C VAL A 179 16.47 1.24 7.99
N LEU A 180 16.63 0.21 7.16
CA LEU A 180 16.19 0.23 5.76
C LEU A 180 14.67 0.43 5.62
N GLN A 181 13.86 -0.24 6.44
CA GLN A 181 12.40 -0.05 6.41
C GLN A 181 12.01 1.38 6.81
N ARG A 182 12.65 1.95 7.83
CA ARG A 182 12.41 3.35 8.22
C ARG A 182 12.83 4.33 7.12
N THR A 183 13.98 4.09 6.50
CA THR A 183 14.47 4.88 5.36
C THR A 183 13.51 4.83 4.19
N ARG A 184 13.02 3.64 3.83
CA ARG A 184 12.01 3.45 2.79
C ARG A 184 10.76 4.28 3.07
N LEU A 185 10.20 4.18 4.28
CA LEU A 185 9.00 4.92 4.65
C LEU A 185 9.19 6.44 4.56
N ARG A 186 10.35 6.96 4.97
CA ARG A 186 10.71 8.37 4.83
C ARG A 186 10.75 8.80 3.37
N LEU A 187 11.43 8.03 2.52
CA LEU A 187 11.57 8.33 1.09
C LEU A 187 10.22 8.25 0.34
N LEU A 188 9.38 7.26 0.66
CA LEU A 188 8.02 7.16 0.08
C LEU A 188 7.15 8.37 0.45
N ARG A 189 7.30 8.89 1.68
CA ARG A 189 6.62 10.12 2.10
C ARG A 189 7.16 11.33 1.34
N PHE A 190 8.48 11.45 1.22
CA PHE A 190 9.12 12.51 0.44
C PHE A 190 8.62 12.55 -1.02
N VAL A 191 8.59 11.40 -1.71
CA VAL A 191 8.06 11.29 -3.09
C VAL A 191 6.61 11.75 -3.15
N ARG A 192 5.77 11.26 -2.22
CA ARG A 192 4.35 11.63 -2.19
C ARG A 192 4.13 13.13 -1.98
N ASP A 193 4.85 13.73 -1.05
CA ASP A 193 4.72 15.16 -0.73
C ASP A 193 5.22 16.01 -1.91
N ARG A 194 6.36 15.64 -2.51
CA ARG A 194 6.95 16.35 -3.64
C ARG A 194 6.09 16.24 -4.91
N CYS A 195 5.54 15.06 -5.21
CA CYS A 195 4.59 14.88 -6.32
C CYS A 195 3.31 15.70 -6.11
N SER A 196 2.79 15.74 -4.88
CA SER A 196 1.57 16.50 -4.58
C SER A 196 1.80 18.01 -4.72
N ALA A 197 2.95 18.50 -4.23
CA ALA A 197 3.36 19.89 -4.38
C ALA A 197 3.57 20.28 -5.86
N LEU A 198 4.30 19.45 -6.62
CA LEU A 198 4.53 19.69 -8.05
C LEU A 198 3.21 19.68 -8.85
N ARG A 199 2.31 18.74 -8.55
CA ARG A 199 0.98 18.70 -9.17
C ARG A 199 0.18 19.98 -8.89
N GLY A 200 0.20 20.47 -7.66
CA GLY A 200 -0.45 21.72 -7.28
C GLY A 200 0.10 22.90 -8.08
N GLU A 201 1.43 23.06 -8.08
CA GLU A 201 2.12 24.11 -8.84
C GLU A 201 1.79 24.07 -10.33
N LEU A 202 1.87 22.89 -10.96
CA LEU A 202 1.59 22.73 -12.38
C LEU A 202 0.11 22.95 -12.73
N ARG A 203 -0.82 22.58 -11.83
CA ARG A 203 -2.26 22.83 -12.01
C ARG A 203 -2.58 24.32 -11.98
N ASP A 204 -1.98 25.06 -11.06
CA ASP A 204 -2.17 26.51 -10.95
C ASP A 204 -1.63 27.21 -12.21
N ILE A 205 -0.46 26.77 -12.70
CA ILE A 205 0.10 27.28 -13.95
C ILE A 205 -0.79 26.91 -15.14
N ALA A 206 -1.27 25.66 -15.22
CA ALA A 206 -2.17 25.19 -16.29
C ALA A 206 -3.45 26.02 -16.37
N ALA A 207 -4.00 26.45 -15.22
CA ALA A 207 -5.19 27.30 -15.16
C ALA A 207 -4.94 28.71 -15.74
N ALA A 208 -3.69 29.18 -15.74
CA ALA A 208 -3.28 30.50 -16.24
C ALA A 208 -2.76 30.49 -17.69
N VAL A 209 -2.67 29.32 -18.36
CA VAL A 209 -2.10 29.22 -19.73
C VAL A 209 -2.94 30.05 -20.73
N PRO A 210 -2.31 30.90 -21.55
CA PRO A 210 -2.96 31.64 -22.63
C PRO A 210 -3.21 30.76 -23.87
N VAL A 211 -4.04 31.24 -24.81
CA VAL A 211 -4.33 30.55 -26.08
C VAL A 211 -3.01 30.23 -26.80
N GLY A 212 -2.78 28.97 -27.14
CA GLY A 212 -1.57 28.54 -27.87
C GLY A 212 -0.30 28.42 -27.03
N GLY A 213 -0.37 28.63 -25.72
CA GLY A 213 0.76 28.49 -24.79
C GLY A 213 1.06 27.05 -24.35
N SER A 214 0.44 26.04 -24.97
CA SER A 214 0.58 24.63 -24.55
C SER A 214 1.99 24.07 -24.71
N ALA A 215 2.73 24.53 -25.73
CA ALA A 215 4.09 24.06 -25.99
C ALA A 215 5.09 24.57 -24.94
N ASP A 216 4.98 25.84 -24.55
CA ASP A 216 5.79 26.44 -23.49
C ASP A 216 5.48 25.79 -22.13
N PHE A 217 4.21 25.50 -21.87
CA PHE A 217 3.80 24.74 -20.69
C PHE A 217 4.38 23.32 -20.69
N GLU A 218 4.37 22.64 -21.83
CA GLU A 218 4.96 21.30 -21.96
C GLU A 218 6.48 21.32 -21.70
N ALA A 219 7.20 22.27 -22.28
CA ALA A 219 8.63 22.46 -22.00
C ALA A 219 8.90 22.74 -20.51
N LEU A 220 8.07 23.55 -19.86
CA LEU A 220 8.17 23.81 -18.43
C LEU A 220 7.97 22.55 -17.58
N VAL A 221 6.99 21.72 -17.93
CA VAL A 221 6.73 20.45 -17.23
C VAL A 221 7.94 19.52 -17.34
N LEU A 222 8.54 19.40 -18.53
CA LEU A 222 9.73 18.57 -18.73
C LEU A 222 10.91 19.05 -17.87
N VAL A 223 11.17 20.36 -17.81
CA VAL A 223 12.21 20.93 -16.93
C VAL A 223 11.93 20.64 -15.45
N LYS A 224 10.66 20.69 -15.04
CA LYS A 224 10.26 20.39 -13.65
C LYS A 224 10.37 18.89 -13.32
N VAL A 225 10.09 18.02 -14.29
CA VAL A 225 10.30 16.56 -14.19
C VAL A 225 11.78 16.25 -14.00
N ASP A 226 12.66 16.81 -14.84
CA ASP A 226 14.11 16.61 -14.71
C ASP A 226 14.61 17.05 -13.34
N ARG A 227 14.13 18.22 -12.87
CA ARG A 227 14.46 18.70 -11.52
C ARG A 227 13.95 17.77 -10.43
N PHE A 228 12.75 17.21 -10.56
CA PHE A 228 12.21 16.25 -9.60
C PHE A 228 13.08 15.00 -9.52
N VAL A 229 13.52 14.47 -10.67
CA VAL A 229 14.38 13.29 -10.73
C VAL A 229 15.73 13.57 -10.05
N LEU A 230 16.32 14.74 -10.28
CA LEU A 230 17.55 15.16 -9.61
C LEU A 230 17.35 15.32 -8.08
N ASP A 231 16.29 16.02 -7.66
CA ASP A 231 15.95 16.20 -6.24
C ASP A 231 15.75 14.84 -5.54
N LEU A 232 15.13 13.88 -6.24
CA LEU A 232 14.92 12.52 -5.76
C LEU A 232 16.22 11.75 -5.62
N ASP A 233 17.06 11.73 -6.66
CA ASP A 233 18.36 11.06 -6.64
C ASP A 233 19.21 11.58 -5.47
N GLU A 234 19.26 12.90 -5.26
CA GLU A 234 19.98 13.51 -4.15
C GLU A 234 19.42 13.12 -2.77
N GLU A 235 18.10 13.08 -2.59
CA GLU A 235 17.50 12.68 -1.30
C GLU A 235 17.67 11.18 -1.04
N VAL A 236 17.58 10.33 -2.07
CA VAL A 236 17.86 8.89 -1.94
C VAL A 236 19.33 8.69 -1.52
N ASP A 237 20.27 9.34 -2.21
CA ASP A 237 21.70 9.27 -1.89
C ASP A 237 21.96 9.73 -0.44
N ARG A 238 21.35 10.85 -0.02
CA ARG A 238 21.44 11.38 1.34
C ARG A 238 20.82 10.44 2.39
N ALA A 239 19.72 9.78 2.05
CA ALA A 239 19.05 8.86 2.97
C ALA A 239 19.84 7.55 3.15
N VAL A 240 20.45 7.04 2.06
CA VAL A 240 21.38 5.91 2.10
C VAL A 240 22.62 6.25 2.91
N ASP A 241 23.14 7.48 2.82
CA ASP A 241 24.24 7.95 3.66
C ASP A 241 23.94 7.90 5.14
N VAL A 242 22.81 8.46 5.53
CA VAL A 242 22.39 8.49 6.94
C VAL A 242 22.20 7.06 7.46
N ALA A 243 21.64 6.16 6.64
CA ALA A 243 21.51 4.75 6.98
C ALA A 243 22.88 4.07 7.15
N ALA A 244 23.81 4.27 6.22
CA ALA A 244 25.17 3.74 6.30
C ALA A 244 25.91 4.22 7.55
N ALA A 245 25.81 5.53 7.86
CA ALA A 245 26.40 6.13 9.05
C ALA A 245 25.80 5.56 10.35
N THR A 246 24.46 5.39 10.40
CA THR A 246 23.76 4.79 11.54
C THR A 246 24.22 3.35 11.79
N LEU A 247 24.49 2.60 10.73
CA LEU A 247 24.93 1.21 10.78
C LEU A 247 26.47 1.06 10.88
N ARG A 248 27.22 2.17 10.82
CA ARG A 248 28.70 2.22 10.78
C ARG A 248 29.28 1.36 9.65
N LEU A 249 28.73 1.49 8.45
CA LEU A 249 29.13 0.74 7.25
C LEU A 249 29.79 1.64 6.20
N ASP A 250 30.72 1.07 5.42
CA ASP A 250 31.40 1.80 4.35
C ASP A 250 30.49 1.95 3.11
N ARG A 251 30.19 3.21 2.77
CA ARG A 251 29.34 3.61 1.64
C ARG A 251 29.91 3.18 0.29
N ARG A 252 31.24 3.06 0.15
CA ARG A 252 31.91 2.83 -1.15
C ARG A 252 31.53 1.51 -1.82
N ALA A 253 31.05 0.52 -1.06
CA ALA A 253 30.56 -0.74 -1.61
C ALA A 253 29.14 -0.60 -2.21
N ALA A 254 28.25 0.17 -1.56
CA ALA A 254 26.89 0.40 -2.03
C ALA A 254 26.86 1.22 -3.33
N ILE A 255 27.67 2.29 -3.41
CA ILE A 255 27.81 3.13 -4.61
C ILE A 255 28.16 2.29 -5.85
N ARG A 256 29.05 1.31 -5.70
CA ARG A 256 29.52 0.48 -6.83
C ARG A 256 28.44 -0.46 -7.37
N ALA A 257 27.55 -0.94 -6.49
CA ALA A 257 26.41 -1.76 -6.86
C ALA A 257 25.28 -0.92 -7.50
N GLU A 258 25.05 0.28 -6.99
CA GLU A 258 24.03 1.20 -7.51
C GLU A 258 24.35 1.73 -8.91
N LEU A 259 25.63 2.02 -9.20
CA LEU A 259 26.09 2.42 -10.53
C LEU A 259 25.86 1.34 -11.60
N ALA A 260 25.74 0.07 -11.21
CA ALA A 260 25.53 -1.04 -12.13
C ALA A 260 24.06 -1.27 -12.51
N MET A 261 23.09 -0.67 -11.79
CA MET A 261 21.65 -0.91 -11.96
C MET A 261 20.85 0.33 -12.40
N ARG A 262 21.49 1.39 -12.88
CA ARG A 262 20.78 2.62 -13.30
C ARG A 262 20.03 2.41 -14.63
N ASP A 263 18.70 2.32 -14.56
CA ASP A 263 17.82 2.57 -15.70
C ASP A 263 17.53 4.08 -15.87
N GLY A 264 17.24 4.50 -17.11
CA GLY A 264 17.03 5.90 -17.48
C GLY A 264 15.74 6.52 -16.91
N PRO A 265 15.59 7.86 -16.98
CA PRO A 265 14.40 8.56 -16.49
C PRO A 265 13.13 8.11 -17.23
N PRO A 266 11.95 8.24 -16.62
CA PRO A 266 10.69 7.79 -17.20
C PRO A 266 10.35 8.65 -18.41
N ASP A 267 9.93 8.02 -19.51
CA ASP A 267 9.41 8.74 -20.67
C ASP A 267 8.03 9.33 -20.34
N VAL A 268 8.01 10.63 -20.03
CA VAL A 268 6.80 11.42 -19.75
C VAL A 268 6.31 12.18 -21.00
N SER A 269 6.87 11.88 -22.18
CA SER A 269 6.44 12.47 -23.44
C SER A 269 4.94 12.31 -23.65
N ARG A 270 4.28 13.36 -24.12
CA ARG A 270 2.83 13.37 -24.32
C ARG A 270 2.43 12.48 -25.50
N SER A 271 2.27 11.18 -25.30
CA SER A 271 1.77 10.23 -26.30
C SER A 271 0.26 10.39 -26.54
N ALA A 272 -0.17 11.56 -27.04
CA ALA A 272 -1.58 11.85 -27.30
C ALA A 272 -1.76 12.78 -28.51
N ALA A 273 -0.98 12.61 -29.57
CA ALA A 273 -1.08 13.42 -30.78
C ALA A 273 -2.23 12.99 -31.72
N SER A 274 -2.80 11.79 -31.58
CA SER A 274 -3.69 11.23 -32.61
C SER A 274 -5.20 11.54 -32.45
N SER A 275 -5.72 11.87 -31.25
CA SER A 275 -7.17 12.12 -31.08
C SER A 275 -7.61 13.57 -31.28
N ARG A 276 -6.66 14.52 -31.28
CA ARG A 276 -6.92 15.98 -31.25
C ARG A 276 -7.58 16.52 -32.52
N GLY A 277 -7.41 15.83 -33.66
CA GLY A 277 -7.87 16.32 -34.96
C GLY A 277 -9.34 16.03 -35.28
N LEU A 278 -9.89 14.93 -34.78
CA LEU A 278 -11.24 14.47 -35.17
C LEU A 278 -12.32 15.12 -34.29
N GLU A 279 -12.07 15.18 -32.99
CA GLU A 279 -13.01 15.73 -32.00
C GLU A 279 -13.13 17.26 -32.11
N GLY A 280 -12.01 17.94 -32.39
CA GLY A 280 -11.99 19.38 -32.67
C GLY A 280 -12.73 19.76 -33.95
N ARG A 281 -12.67 18.92 -35.00
CA ARG A 281 -13.44 19.14 -36.24
C ARG A 281 -14.94 18.90 -36.05
N LEU A 282 -15.32 17.88 -35.28
CA LEU A 282 -16.71 17.62 -34.94
C LEU A 282 -17.32 18.75 -34.09
N MET A 283 -16.58 19.26 -33.09
CA MET A 283 -17.00 20.42 -32.29
C MET A 283 -17.01 21.72 -33.08
N ALA A 284 -16.10 21.92 -34.05
CA ALA A 284 -16.13 23.08 -34.93
C ALA A 284 -17.37 23.08 -35.83
N VAL A 285 -17.72 21.94 -36.44
CA VAL A 285 -18.93 21.81 -37.27
C VAL A 285 -20.20 22.05 -36.45
N LEU A 286 -20.28 21.48 -35.23
CA LEU A 286 -21.42 21.66 -34.34
C LEU A 286 -21.53 23.11 -33.81
N GLY A 287 -20.39 23.73 -33.47
CA GLY A 287 -20.30 25.12 -33.04
C GLY A 287 -20.68 26.11 -34.13
N VAL A 288 -20.34 25.82 -35.39
CA VAL A 288 -20.75 26.61 -36.56
C VAL A 288 -22.27 26.60 -36.74
N GLY A 289 -22.90 25.43 -36.65
CA GLY A 289 -24.36 25.30 -36.77
C GLY A 289 -25.14 26.00 -35.65
N PHE A 290 -24.67 25.88 -34.40
CA PHE A 290 -25.32 26.49 -33.24
C PHE A 290 -25.17 28.02 -33.22
N GLY A 291 -23.98 28.54 -33.54
CA GLY A 291 -23.74 29.99 -33.59
C GLY A 291 -24.51 30.70 -34.71
N LEU A 292 -24.71 30.03 -35.85
CA LEU A 292 -25.56 30.53 -36.93
C LEU A 292 -27.03 30.66 -36.50
N GLY A 293 -27.54 29.70 -35.71
CA GLY A 293 -28.89 29.73 -35.16
C GLY A 293 -29.11 30.88 -34.17
N ILE A 294 -28.14 31.13 -33.28
CA ILE A 294 -28.20 32.25 -32.32
C ILE A 294 -28.10 33.61 -33.04
N ALA A 295 -27.23 33.74 -34.05
CA ALA A 295 -27.11 34.97 -34.83
C ALA A 295 -28.42 35.32 -35.56
N LEU A 296 -29.09 34.32 -36.14
CA LEU A 296 -30.40 34.49 -36.80
C LEU A 296 -31.51 34.85 -35.80
N ALA A 297 -31.51 34.25 -34.61
CA ALA A 297 -32.47 34.57 -33.55
C ALA A 297 -32.29 36.00 -33.00
N ALA A 298 -31.04 36.42 -32.76
CA ALA A 298 -30.70 37.76 -32.30
C ALA A 298 -30.98 38.83 -33.36
N SER A 299 -30.68 38.54 -34.62
CA SER A 299 -31.00 39.39 -35.77
C SER A 299 -32.51 39.64 -35.90
N ARG A 300 -33.34 38.62 -35.66
CA ARG A 300 -34.81 38.74 -35.65
C ARG A 300 -35.34 39.59 -34.49
N LEU A 301 -34.76 39.45 -33.30
CA LEU A 301 -35.12 40.23 -32.12
C LEU A 301 -34.80 41.73 -32.32
N LEU A 302 -33.64 42.04 -32.90
CA LEU A 302 -33.22 43.43 -33.17
C LEU A 302 -34.01 44.08 -34.31
N ALA A 303 -34.39 43.32 -35.34
CA ALA A 303 -35.23 43.83 -36.43
C ALA A 303 -36.63 44.27 -35.96
N GLY A 304 -37.12 43.76 -34.83
CA GLY A 304 -38.41 44.13 -34.24
C GLY A 304 -38.41 45.46 -33.48
N VAL A 305 -37.26 46.03 -33.15
CA VAL A 305 -37.14 47.18 -32.23
C VAL A 305 -37.04 48.54 -32.96
N ALA A 306 -36.62 48.58 -34.23
CA ALA A 306 -36.50 49.84 -34.99
C ALA A 306 -36.72 49.65 -36.51
N PRO A 307 -37.95 49.86 -37.04
CA PRO A 307 -38.26 49.64 -38.45
C PRO A 307 -37.55 50.60 -39.43
N GLY A 308 -37.09 51.78 -38.95
CA GLY A 308 -36.50 52.83 -39.78
C GLY A 308 -34.99 52.74 -40.04
N LEU A 309 -34.27 51.83 -39.37
CA LEU A 309 -32.82 51.61 -39.49
C LEU A 309 -32.50 50.15 -39.86
N SER A 310 -33.43 49.50 -40.55
CA SER A 310 -33.51 48.03 -40.72
C SER A 310 -32.23 47.38 -41.24
N VAL A 311 -31.56 47.97 -42.23
CA VAL A 311 -30.32 47.42 -42.80
C VAL A 311 -29.13 47.60 -41.87
N ALA A 312 -29.01 48.76 -41.21
CA ALA A 312 -27.93 49.04 -40.27
C ALA A 312 -28.06 48.20 -38.98
N GLY A 313 -29.29 48.01 -38.48
CA GLY A 313 -29.58 47.15 -37.33
C GLY A 313 -29.33 45.67 -37.63
N LEU A 314 -29.64 45.21 -38.85
CA LEU A 314 -29.32 43.87 -39.33
C LEU A 314 -27.81 43.62 -39.38
N ALA A 315 -27.04 44.55 -39.95
CA ALA A 315 -25.58 44.45 -40.04
C ALA A 315 -24.92 44.48 -38.65
N ALA A 316 -25.36 45.38 -37.76
CA ALA A 316 -24.86 45.48 -36.39
C ALA A 316 -25.18 44.23 -35.56
N GLY A 317 -26.41 43.69 -35.67
CA GLY A 317 -26.82 42.47 -34.99
C GLY A 317 -26.07 41.23 -35.48
N ALA A 318 -25.84 41.12 -36.79
CA ALA A 318 -25.04 40.04 -37.38
C ALA A 318 -23.57 40.12 -36.91
N ALA A 319 -22.98 41.31 -36.90
CA ALA A 319 -21.62 41.53 -36.40
C ALA A 319 -21.50 41.14 -34.91
N ALA A 320 -22.41 41.62 -34.06
CA ALA A 320 -22.43 41.29 -32.64
C ALA A 320 -22.62 39.77 -32.39
N GLY A 321 -23.51 39.12 -33.15
CA GLY A 321 -23.73 37.67 -33.08
C GLY A 321 -22.49 36.86 -33.46
N LEU A 322 -21.79 37.26 -34.53
CA LEU A 322 -20.53 36.63 -34.95
C LEU A 322 -19.42 36.85 -33.92
N THR A 323 -19.29 38.05 -33.35
CA THR A 323 -18.30 38.33 -32.30
C THR A 323 -18.55 37.46 -31.07
N LEU A 324 -19.81 37.35 -30.62
CA LEU A 324 -20.18 36.51 -29.47
C LEU A 324 -19.95 35.03 -29.75
N MET A 325 -20.26 34.55 -30.96
CA MET A 325 -19.98 33.18 -31.38
C MET A 325 -18.49 32.88 -31.35
N VAL A 326 -17.67 33.74 -31.96
CA VAL A 326 -16.20 33.61 -31.93
C VAL A 326 -15.70 33.61 -30.49
N TRP A 327 -16.23 34.48 -29.63
CA TRP A 327 -15.89 34.52 -28.22
C TRP A 327 -16.24 33.20 -27.50
N VAL A 328 -17.46 32.67 -27.67
CA VAL A 328 -17.89 31.40 -27.04
C VAL A 328 -17.04 30.23 -27.50
N VAL A 329 -16.78 30.12 -28.82
CA VAL A 329 -15.95 29.04 -29.37
C VAL A 329 -14.52 29.12 -28.83
N ARG A 330 -13.95 30.33 -28.75
CA ARG A 330 -12.61 30.55 -28.17
C ARG A 330 -12.59 30.24 -26.66
N ALA A 331 -13.60 30.69 -25.91
CA ALA A 331 -13.70 30.42 -24.48
C ALA A 331 -13.83 28.93 -24.19
N ARG A 332 -14.66 28.20 -24.95
CA ARG A 332 -14.82 26.75 -24.81
C ARG A 332 -13.57 25.99 -25.22
N GLY A 333 -12.91 26.41 -26.29
CA GLY A 333 -11.62 25.85 -26.71
C GLY A 333 -10.55 26.00 -25.63
N LEU A 334 -10.46 27.19 -25.02
CA LEU A 334 -9.55 27.46 -23.90
C LEU A 334 -9.84 26.59 -22.67
N LEU A 335 -11.11 26.46 -22.27
CA LEU A 335 -11.49 25.63 -21.13
C LEU A 335 -11.17 24.15 -21.37
N HIS A 336 -11.42 23.66 -22.59
CA HIS A 336 -11.10 22.29 -22.96
C HIS A 336 -9.59 22.05 -22.99
N GLU A 337 -8.80 22.97 -23.56
CA GLU A 337 -7.34 22.92 -23.56
C GLU A 337 -6.79 22.86 -22.13
N ARG A 338 -7.26 23.72 -21.23
CA ARG A 338 -6.87 23.71 -19.82
C ARG A 338 -7.26 22.42 -19.10
N ALA A 339 -8.42 21.84 -19.39
CA ALA A 339 -8.82 20.55 -18.83
C ALA A 339 -7.91 19.41 -19.32
N LEU A 340 -7.48 19.43 -20.58
CA LEU A 340 -6.50 18.48 -21.11
C LEU A 340 -5.12 18.65 -20.47
N LEU A 341 -4.70 19.88 -20.19
CA LEU A 341 -3.47 20.16 -19.45
C LEU A 341 -3.55 19.63 -18.03
N ASP A 342 -4.64 19.88 -17.30
CA ASP A 342 -4.85 19.40 -15.94
C ASP A 342 -4.84 17.87 -15.85
N ARG A 343 -5.52 17.20 -16.80
CA ARG A 343 -5.48 15.74 -16.91
C ARG A 343 -4.07 15.22 -17.17
N TRP A 344 -3.34 15.85 -18.10
CA TRP A 344 -1.97 15.46 -18.40
C TRP A 344 -1.03 15.66 -17.21
N VAL A 345 -1.16 16.75 -16.46
CA VAL A 345 -0.42 16.99 -15.21
C VAL A 345 -0.70 15.88 -14.18
N ALA A 346 -1.94 15.40 -14.09
CA ALA A 346 -2.28 14.27 -13.23
C ALA A 346 -1.56 12.97 -13.64
N GLU A 347 -1.48 12.70 -14.94
CA GLU A 347 -0.77 11.55 -15.52
C GLU A 347 0.76 11.65 -15.28
N VAL A 348 1.35 12.83 -15.48
CA VAL A 348 2.76 13.10 -15.19
C VAL A 348 3.08 12.88 -13.71
N ALA A 349 2.26 13.41 -12.80
CA ALA A 349 2.47 13.23 -11.36
C ALA A 349 2.38 11.75 -10.94
N ALA A 350 1.51 10.96 -11.57
CA ALA A 350 1.42 9.52 -11.33
C ALA A 350 2.65 8.78 -11.85
N ALA A 351 3.14 9.12 -13.04
CA ALA A 351 4.35 8.55 -13.63
C ALA A 351 5.60 8.85 -12.78
N LEU A 352 5.75 10.10 -12.32
CA LEU A 352 6.83 10.51 -11.41
C LEU A 352 6.79 9.75 -10.09
N ARG A 353 5.59 9.56 -9.52
CA ARG A 353 5.43 8.81 -8.29
C ARG A 353 5.85 7.36 -8.48
N TRP A 354 5.38 6.71 -9.55
CA TRP A 354 5.75 5.33 -9.86
C TRP A 354 7.26 5.18 -10.04
N HIS A 355 7.88 6.06 -10.84
CA HIS A 355 9.32 6.09 -11.03
C HIS A 355 10.06 6.29 -9.70
N GLY A 356 9.59 7.22 -8.86
CA GLY A 356 10.21 7.44 -7.55
C GLY A 356 10.13 6.23 -6.63
N GLU A 357 8.98 5.54 -6.59
CA GLU A 357 8.81 4.31 -5.82
C GLU A 357 9.74 3.18 -6.33
N ALA A 358 9.95 3.08 -7.65
CA ALA A 358 10.86 2.12 -8.27
C ALA A 358 12.33 2.40 -7.94
N VAL A 359 12.79 3.65 -8.15
CA VAL A 359 14.18 4.08 -7.83
C VAL A 359 14.52 3.83 -6.37
N ILE A 360 13.60 4.14 -5.45
CA ILE A 360 13.79 3.87 -4.01
C ILE A 360 13.96 2.37 -3.76
N ALA A 361 13.11 1.53 -4.36
CA ALA A 361 13.17 0.09 -4.18
C ALA A 361 14.49 -0.50 -4.69
N GLU A 362 14.91 -0.10 -5.89
CA GLU A 362 16.14 -0.55 -6.52
C GLU A 362 17.38 -0.13 -5.74
N ARG A 363 17.47 1.14 -5.33
CA ARG A 363 18.62 1.67 -4.59
C ARG A 363 18.74 1.09 -3.19
N LEU A 364 17.63 0.96 -2.46
CA LEU A 364 17.65 0.34 -1.14
C LEU A 364 17.99 -1.15 -1.22
N LEU A 365 17.52 -1.86 -2.25
CA LEU A 365 17.89 -3.26 -2.48
C LEU A 365 19.39 -3.40 -2.84
N ALA A 366 19.91 -2.50 -3.67
CA ALA A 366 21.34 -2.43 -3.99
C ALA A 366 22.17 -2.24 -2.72
N ALA A 367 21.80 -1.27 -1.87
CA ALA A 367 22.45 -0.99 -0.61
C ALA A 367 22.38 -2.19 0.36
N GLU A 368 21.20 -2.81 0.51
CA GLU A 368 21.03 -4.01 1.34
C GLU A 368 21.95 -5.15 0.89
N SER A 369 21.99 -5.42 -0.42
CA SER A 369 22.83 -6.48 -0.99
C SER A 369 24.32 -6.23 -0.76
N ALA A 370 24.79 -4.99 -0.93
CA ALA A 370 26.18 -4.61 -0.71
C ALA A 370 26.57 -4.71 0.77
N TRP A 371 25.70 -4.28 1.68
CA TRP A 371 25.95 -4.35 3.11
C TRP A 371 25.91 -5.77 3.66
N ALA A 372 25.01 -6.63 3.15
CA ALA A 372 24.96 -8.04 3.52
C ALA A 372 26.25 -8.79 3.14
N GLN A 373 26.87 -8.45 2.00
CA GLN A 373 28.17 -9.01 1.60
C GLN A 373 29.30 -8.57 2.55
N LEU A 374 29.33 -7.29 2.95
CA LEU A 374 30.32 -6.76 3.88
C LEU A 374 30.21 -7.39 5.29
N ASP A 375 28.98 -7.62 5.75
CA ASP A 375 28.72 -8.24 7.06
C ASP A 375 29.17 -9.72 7.06
N SER A 376 28.85 -10.46 5.98
CA SER A 376 29.28 -11.84 5.78
C SER A 376 30.81 -11.98 5.72
N GLY A 377 31.50 -11.03 5.06
CA GLY A 377 32.95 -10.98 5.02
C GLY A 377 33.58 -10.75 6.40
N ARG A 378 33.00 -9.87 7.21
CA ARG A 378 33.45 -9.62 8.60
C ARG A 378 33.27 -10.84 9.49
N ALA A 379 32.12 -11.50 9.41
CA ALA A 379 31.85 -12.73 10.17
C ALA A 379 32.86 -13.84 9.82
N SER A 380 33.20 -13.99 8.53
CA SER A 380 34.15 -14.99 8.06
C SER A 380 35.59 -14.70 8.52
N ALA A 381 36.02 -13.44 8.50
CA ALA A 381 37.34 -13.02 9.02
C ALA A 381 37.46 -13.13 10.54
N THR A 382 36.35 -13.02 11.27
CA THR A 382 36.33 -13.19 12.73
C THR A 382 36.35 -14.67 13.13
N ASN A 383 35.77 -15.55 12.30
CA ASN A 383 35.76 -17.00 12.52
C ASN A 383 37.03 -17.74 12.04
N SER A 384 37.93 -17.07 11.30
CA SER A 384 39.26 -17.62 11.04
C SER A 384 40.13 -17.49 12.29
N VAL A 385 39.93 -18.42 13.23
CA VAL A 385 40.77 -18.63 14.41
C VAL A 385 42.20 -19.01 13.97
N ASP A 386 43.19 -18.47 14.69
CA ASP A 386 44.63 -18.70 14.57
C ASP A 386 44.96 -20.21 14.38
N PRO A 387 45.69 -20.62 13.31
CA PRO A 387 45.98 -22.03 13.00
C PRO A 387 46.90 -22.74 14.02
N ARG A 388 47.23 -22.11 15.14
CA ARG A 388 48.11 -22.66 16.19
C ARG A 388 47.47 -23.68 17.13
N TRP A 389 46.15 -23.88 17.11
CA TRP A 389 45.46 -24.68 18.15
C TRP A 389 44.78 -25.98 17.68
N THR A 390 45.10 -26.53 16.51
CA THR A 390 44.42 -27.75 16.00
C THR A 390 45.30 -29.00 15.87
N ARG A 391 46.29 -29.22 16.75
CA ARG A 391 47.13 -30.44 16.67
C ARG A 391 47.25 -31.32 17.91
N GLU A 392 46.68 -30.99 19.06
CA GLU A 392 47.07 -31.68 20.31
C GLU A 392 45.96 -32.39 21.10
N TYR A 393 44.71 -32.50 20.61
CA TYR A 393 43.63 -33.11 21.42
C TYR A 393 42.66 -34.02 20.64
N VAL A 394 43.17 -34.88 19.73
CA VAL A 394 42.35 -35.96 19.15
C VAL A 394 43.20 -37.21 18.91
N THR A 395 43.45 -37.98 19.98
CA THR A 395 43.66 -39.44 19.95
C THR A 395 43.79 -39.90 21.40
N ASP A 396 42.68 -40.31 22.03
CA ASP A 396 42.68 -41.21 23.21
C ASP A 396 41.29 -41.74 23.58
N GLN A 397 40.41 -41.93 22.60
CA GLN A 397 39.11 -42.54 22.83
C GLN A 397 38.78 -43.43 21.63
N TYR A 398 39.28 -44.67 21.64
CA TYR A 398 38.61 -45.88 21.14
C TYR A 398 39.57 -47.05 21.38
N ASP A 399 39.43 -47.69 22.54
CA ASP A 399 39.98 -49.01 22.85
C ASP A 399 38.87 -49.83 23.53
N TRP A 400 38.05 -50.50 22.72
CA TRP A 400 37.31 -51.73 23.01
C TRP A 400 36.64 -52.29 21.75
#